data_AF-A0AAV5XTZ0-F1
#
_entry.id   AF-A0AAV5XTZ0-F1
#
_cell.length_a   1.000
_cell.length_b   1.000
_cell.length_c   1.000
_cell.angle_alpha   90.00
_cell.angle_beta   90.00
_cell.angle_gamma   90.00
#
_symmetry.space_group_name_H-M   'P 1'
#
loop_
_entity.id
_entity.type
_entity.pdbx_description
1 polymer ?
#
loop_
_entity_poly.entity_id
_entity_poly.type
_entity_poly.pdbx_seq_one_letter_code
_entity_poly.pdbx_strand_id
1 'polypeptide(L)'
;MATLWRRALVVLGAAGVLVGASPAEAQVPPGAKMDYRGTGVVLALLPPPSSLHATRPVIVIEHEPIAGLMDEKMSMPFLAASTALFQGLRPGDRIA
;
A
#
# COMPACT_ATOMS: atom_id res chain seq x y z
N MET A 1 55.18 -38.30 6.88
CA MET A 1 54.52 -38.01 8.18
C MET A 1 53.01 -38.07 7.96
N ALA A 2 52.32 -38.78 8.87
CA ALA A 2 50.87 -38.97 9.08
C ALA A 2 49.89 -38.17 8.20
N THR A 3 48.69 -38.65 7.82
CA THR A 3 47.62 -38.98 8.78
C THR A 3 46.38 -39.53 8.03
N LEU A 4 45.98 -40.74 8.42
CA LEU A 4 44.63 -41.35 8.55
C LEU A 4 43.45 -40.98 7.63
N TRP A 5 42.85 -42.07 7.12
CA TRP A 5 41.49 -42.25 6.64
C TRP A 5 40.39 -41.54 7.45
N ARG A 6 39.37 -41.03 6.75
CA ARG A 6 37.97 -41.10 7.18
C ARG A 6 37.05 -41.36 5.98
N ARG A 7 36.53 -42.59 5.90
CA ARG A 7 35.30 -42.92 5.18
C ARG A 7 34.11 -42.47 6.05
N ALA A 8 33.13 -41.80 5.45
CA ALA A 8 31.79 -41.63 6.01
C ALA A 8 30.80 -41.69 4.83
N LEU A 9 30.16 -42.84 4.60
CA LEU A 9 28.78 -43.14 5.00
C LEU A 9 27.76 -42.21 4.32
N VAL A 10 27.32 -42.62 3.13
CA VAL A 10 26.11 -42.12 2.48
C VAL A 10 24.92 -42.74 3.22
N VAL A 11 24.24 -41.95 4.04
CA VAL A 11 22.95 -42.33 4.63
C VAL A 11 21.86 -42.07 3.60
N LEU A 12 21.24 -43.16 3.14
CA LEU A 12 20.08 -43.17 2.28
C LEU A 12 18.87 -42.68 3.10
N GLY A 13 18.57 -41.38 3.04
CA GLY A 13 17.39 -40.77 3.65
C GLY A 13 16.24 -40.75 2.66
N ALA A 14 15.15 -41.46 2.98
CA ALA A 14 13.94 -41.55 2.19
C ALA A 14 13.39 -40.17 1.80
N ALA A 15 13.21 -39.96 0.49
CA ALA A 15 12.65 -38.74 -0.07
C ALA A 15 11.17 -38.60 0.33
N GLY A 16 10.91 -37.77 1.32
CA GLY A 16 9.56 -37.27 1.62
C GLY A 16 9.10 -36.38 0.48
N VAL A 17 8.03 -36.79 -0.21
CA VAL A 17 7.32 -35.95 -1.18
C VAL A 17 6.56 -34.90 -0.39
N LEU A 18 7.19 -33.74 -0.17
CA LEU A 18 6.49 -32.54 0.27
C LEU A 18 5.77 -31.96 -0.96
N VAL A 19 4.45 -32.19 -1.01
CA VAL A 19 3.53 -31.48 -1.89
C VAL A 19 3.66 -29.99 -1.58
N GLY A 20 4.41 -29.27 -2.42
CA GLY A 20 4.38 -27.83 -2.47
C GLY A 20 3.04 -27.40 -3.03
N ALA A 21 2.07 -27.12 -2.16
CA ALA A 21 0.93 -26.32 -2.55
C ALA A 21 1.46 -24.91 -2.82
N SER A 22 1.72 -24.60 -4.09
CA SER A 22 1.92 -23.22 -4.53
C SER A 22 0.72 -22.41 -4.06
N PRO A 23 0.89 -21.23 -3.43
CA PRO A 23 -0.23 -20.36 -3.19
C PRO A 23 -0.83 -20.05 -4.55
N ALA A 24 -2.09 -20.45 -4.76
CA ALA A 24 -2.85 -20.00 -5.90
C ALA A 24 -2.80 -18.48 -5.88
N GLU A 25 -2.11 -17.91 -6.86
CA GLU A 25 -2.12 -16.48 -7.12
C GLU A 25 -3.59 -16.10 -7.29
N ALA A 26 -4.18 -15.51 -6.25
CA ALA A 26 -5.58 -15.15 -6.26
C ALA A 26 -5.75 -14.12 -7.39
N GLN A 27 -6.26 -14.57 -8.53
CA GLN A 27 -6.53 -13.69 -9.67
C GLN A 27 -7.53 -12.64 -9.21
N VAL A 28 -7.03 -11.42 -9.01
CA VAL A 28 -7.85 -10.25 -8.69
C VAL A 28 -8.85 -10.06 -9.84
N PRO A 29 -10.16 -10.09 -9.60
CA PRO A 29 -11.15 -9.97 -10.66
C PRO A 29 -10.94 -8.68 -11.46
N PRO A 30 -11.07 -8.72 -12.79
CA PRO A 30 -11.01 -7.51 -13.61
C PRO A 30 -12.05 -6.50 -13.12
N GLY A 31 -11.60 -5.30 -12.72
CA GLY A 31 -12.48 -4.24 -12.19
C GLY A 31 -12.64 -4.20 -10.67
N ALA A 32 -11.91 -5.03 -9.92
CA ALA A 32 -11.79 -4.85 -8.48
C ALA A 32 -11.17 -3.48 -8.16
N LYS A 33 -11.89 -2.63 -7.42
CA LYS A 33 -11.35 -1.37 -6.92
C LYS A 33 -10.28 -1.71 -5.89
N MET A 34 -9.05 -1.29 -6.14
CA MET A 34 -8.00 -1.34 -5.13
C MET A 34 -8.09 -0.10 -4.25
N ASP A 35 -8.16 -0.34 -2.94
CA ASP A 35 -8.07 0.72 -1.94
C ASP A 35 -6.63 0.87 -1.50
N TYR A 36 -6.12 2.10 -1.57
CA TYR A 36 -4.78 2.45 -1.11
C TYR A 36 -4.88 3.29 0.16
N ARG A 37 -3.94 3.08 1.09
CA ARG A 37 -3.80 3.89 2.30
C ARG A 37 -2.59 4.80 2.18
N GLY A 38 -2.79 6.07 2.50
CA GLY A 38 -1.73 7.08 2.53
C GLY A 38 -1.82 7.90 3.80
N THR A 39 -0.74 8.60 4.12
CA THR A 39 -0.71 9.60 5.19
C THR A 39 -0.25 10.93 4.59
N GLY A 40 -0.56 12.04 5.25
CA GLY A 40 -0.18 13.34 4.71
C GLY A 40 -0.54 14.51 5.58
N VAL A 41 -0.30 15.70 5.06
CA VAL A 41 -0.64 16.97 5.68
C VAL A 41 -1.72 17.66 4.85
N VAL A 42 -2.78 18.11 5.52
CA VAL A 42 -3.86 18.88 4.87
C VAL A 42 -3.32 20.24 4.46
N LEU A 43 -3.46 20.59 3.19
CA LEU A 43 -3.08 21.90 2.66
C LEU A 43 -4.29 22.82 2.47
N ALA A 44 -5.42 22.27 2.03
CA ALA A 44 -6.65 23.03 1.82
C ALA A 44 -7.90 22.15 1.91
N LEU A 45 -9.00 22.75 2.36
CA LEU A 45 -10.34 22.16 2.41
C LEU A 45 -11.27 23.02 1.55
N LEU A 46 -11.83 22.44 0.50
CA LEU A 46 -12.60 23.16 -0.52
C LEU A 46 -14.01 22.55 -0.62
N PRO A 47 -15.02 23.13 0.06
CA PRO A 47 -16.41 22.71 -0.14
C PRO A 47 -16.87 23.04 -1.57
N PRO A 48 -17.89 22.32 -2.10
CA PRO A 48 -18.46 22.67 -3.39
C PRO A 48 -19.30 23.96 -3.29
N PRO A 49 -19.31 24.81 -4.33
CA PRO A 49 -18.46 24.74 -5.51
C PRO A 49 -17.04 25.25 -5.23
N SER A 50 -16.05 24.65 -5.90
CA SER A 50 -14.68 25.16 -5.93
C SER A 50 -14.17 25.27 -7.36
N SER A 51 -13.07 26.01 -7.55
CA SER A 51 -12.39 26.09 -8.84
C SER A 51 -11.84 24.74 -9.31
N LEU A 52 -11.60 23.79 -8.40
CA LEU A 52 -11.09 22.46 -8.71
C LEU A 52 -12.21 21.46 -9.03
N HIS A 53 -13.41 21.64 -8.47
CA HIS A 53 -14.56 20.79 -8.77
C HIS A 53 -15.89 21.49 -8.44
N ALA A 54 -16.82 21.47 -9.40
CA ALA A 54 -18.09 22.19 -9.28
C ALA A 54 -19.05 21.59 -8.23
N THR A 55 -19.16 20.26 -8.19
CA THR A 55 -20.21 19.57 -7.41
C THR A 55 -19.72 18.70 -6.26
N ARG A 56 -18.40 18.51 -6.11
CA ARG A 56 -17.82 17.61 -5.10
C ARG A 56 -16.84 18.38 -4.23
N PRO A 57 -16.76 18.04 -2.93
CA PRO A 57 -15.75 18.62 -2.06
C PRO A 57 -14.36 18.10 -2.44
N VAL A 58 -13.36 18.97 -2.33
CA VAL A 58 -11.96 18.66 -2.61
C VAL A 58 -11.13 18.91 -1.35
N ILE A 59 -10.23 17.99 -1.03
CA ILE A 59 -9.17 18.18 -0.04
C ILE A 59 -7.83 18.15 -0.78
N VAL A 60 -6.96 19.11 -0.52
CA VAL A 60 -5.59 19.11 -1.05
C VAL A 60 -4.68 18.59 0.05
N ILE A 61 -3.89 17.57 -0.24
CA ILE A 61 -3.01 16.91 0.73
C ILE A 61 -1.60 16.85 0.13
N GLU A 62 -0.60 17.23 0.91
CA GLU A 62 0.78 16.78 0.69
C GLU A 62 0.90 15.39 1.30
N HIS A 63 0.83 14.35 0.46
CA HIS A 63 0.89 12.98 0.93
C HIS A 63 2.34 12.46 0.91
N GLU A 64 2.65 11.58 1.85
CA GLU A 64 3.85 10.73 1.80
C GLU A 64 3.69 9.65 0.70
N PRO A 65 4.76 8.91 0.32
CA PRO A 65 4.65 7.80 -0.62
C PRO A 65 3.52 6.82 -0.24
N ILE A 66 2.71 6.44 -1.23
CA ILE A 66 1.55 5.56 -1.10
C ILE A 66 1.93 4.18 -1.67
N ALA A 67 2.18 3.21 -0.78
CA ALA A 67 2.62 1.88 -1.15
C ALA A 67 1.68 1.21 -2.17
N GLY A 68 2.26 0.78 -3.30
CA GLY A 68 1.54 0.12 -4.40
C GLY A 68 0.80 1.07 -5.35
N LEU A 69 0.86 2.39 -5.11
CA LEU A 69 0.25 3.39 -5.98
C LEU A 69 1.25 4.43 -6.50
N MET A 70 2.05 5.03 -5.61
CA MET A 70 2.89 6.18 -5.93
C MET A 70 4.04 6.31 -4.93
N ASP A 71 5.28 6.35 -5.42
CA ASP A 71 6.48 6.32 -4.55
C ASP A 71 6.97 7.72 -4.16
N GLU A 72 6.33 8.76 -4.69
CA GLU A 72 6.69 10.15 -4.45
C GLU A 72 5.88 10.79 -3.33
N LYS A 73 6.56 11.63 -2.55
CA LYS A 73 5.91 12.64 -1.72
C LYS A 73 5.48 13.81 -2.60
N MET A 74 4.18 14.10 -2.67
CA MET A 74 3.70 15.22 -3.48
C MET A 74 2.39 15.82 -2.98
N SER A 75 2.09 17.04 -3.48
CA SER A 75 0.84 17.75 -3.20
C SER A 75 -0.16 17.52 -4.32
N MET A 76 -1.34 17.01 -3.99
CA MET A 76 -2.41 16.84 -4.99
C MET A 76 -3.82 16.94 -4.41
N PRO A 77 -4.84 17.27 -5.24
CA PRO A 77 -6.23 17.27 -4.83
C PRO A 77 -6.85 15.86 -4.83
N PHE A 78 -7.68 15.59 -3.82
CA PHE A 78 -8.49 14.39 -3.70
C PHE A 78 -9.97 14.76 -3.58
N LEU A 79 -10.83 14.00 -4.24
CA LEU A 79 -12.27 14.18 -4.12
C LEU A 79 -12.79 13.48 -2.87
N ALA A 80 -13.27 14.26 -1.91
CA ALA A 80 -13.87 13.71 -0.71
C ALA A 80 -15.27 13.15 -1.00
N ALA A 81 -15.70 12.18 -0.19
CA ALA A 81 -17.05 11.63 -0.27
C ALA A 81 -18.11 12.66 0.16
N SER A 82 -17.80 13.50 1.15
CA SER A 82 -18.69 14.57 1.64
C SER A 82 -17.89 15.66 2.38
N THR A 83 -18.51 16.83 2.59
CA THR A 83 -17.95 17.91 3.44
C THR A 83 -17.95 17.56 4.92
N ALA A 84 -18.70 16.54 5.35
CA ALA A 84 -18.69 16.10 6.75
C ALA A 84 -17.31 15.61 7.19
N LEU A 85 -16.51 15.07 6.26
CA LEU A 85 -15.12 14.67 6.51
C LEU A 85 -14.19 15.85 6.83
N PHE A 86 -14.61 17.09 6.56
CA PHE A 86 -13.80 18.29 6.85
C PHE A 86 -14.01 18.79 8.28
N GLN A 87 -14.97 18.24 9.02
CA GLN A 87 -15.26 18.70 10.38
C GLN A 87 -14.06 18.45 11.31
N GLY A 88 -13.57 19.52 11.92
CA GLY A 88 -12.41 19.47 12.81
C GLY A 88 -11.05 19.50 12.12
N LEU A 89 -10.99 19.36 10.79
CA LEU A 89 -9.74 19.47 10.03
C LEU A 89 -9.38 20.93 9.73
N ARG A 90 -8.08 21.19 9.67
CA ARG A 90 -7.50 22.49 9.33
C ARG A 90 -6.25 22.28 8.46
N PRO A 91 -5.90 23.25 7.59
CA PRO A 91 -4.59 23.27 6.96
C PRO A 91 -3.46 23.16 7.99
N GLY A 92 -2.49 22.29 7.72
CA GLY A 92 -1.39 21.94 8.62
C GLY A 92 -1.62 20.64 9.42
N ASP A 93 -2.86 20.14 9.51
CA ASP A 93 -3.14 18.89 10.24
C ASP A 93 -2.53 17.68 9.54
N ARG A 94 -1.95 16.76 10.31
CA ARG A 94 -1.47 15.46 9.81
C ARG A 94 -2.55 14.39 9.96
N ILE A 95 -2.79 13.64 8.88
CA ILE A 95 -3.88 12.65 8.74
C ILE A 95 -3.37 11.31 8.18
N ALA A 96 -4.13 10.23 8.41
CA ALA A 96 -3.85 8.84 7.99
C ALA A 96 -5.14 8.05 7.72
#